data_AF-A0AAX3KKT7-F1
#
_entry.id   AF-A0AAX3KKT7-F1
#
_cell.length_a   1.000
_cell.length_b   1.000
_cell.length_c   1.000
_cell.angle_alpha   90.00
_cell.angle_beta   90.00
_cell.angle_gamma   90.00
#
_symmetry.space_group_name_H-M   'P 1'
#
loop_
_entity.id
_entity.type
_entity.pdbx_description
1 polymer ?
#
loop_
_entity_poly.entity_id
_entity_poly.type
_entity_poly.pdbx_seq_one_letter_code
_entity_poly.pdbx_strand_id
1 'polypeptide(L)' 'MNEQAISLLQQILEQQQKQTCLLETIASQNLALIEALADGEGTDPDGPPSSYLDGSPVLAGR' A
#
# COMPACT_ATOMS: atom_id res chain seq x y z
N MET A 1 8.32 30.34 34.51
CA MET A 1 9.18 29.23 34.03
C MET A 1 8.38 27.95 33.74
N ASN A 2 7.43 27.53 34.60
CA ASN A 2 6.64 26.32 34.36
C ASN A 2 5.66 26.43 33.16
N GLU A 3 5.03 27.60 32.98
CA GLU A 3 4.07 27.83 31.89
C GLU A 3 4.69 27.76 30.50
N GLN A 4 5.92 28.25 30.34
CA GLN A 4 6.67 28.16 29.08
C GLN A 4 7.00 26.69 28.74
N ALA A 5 7.37 25.90 29.75
CA ALA A 5 7.62 24.47 29.58
C ALA A 5 6.35 23.72 29.19
N ILE A 6 5.21 24.03 29.83
CA ILE A 6 3.90 23.44 29.49
C ILE A 6 3.50 23.81 28.05
N SER A 7 3.65 25.08 27.66
CA SER A 7 3.37 25.53 26.30
C SER A 7 4.25 24.83 25.26
N LEU A 8 5.53 24.61 25.56
CA LEU A 8 6.44 23.90 24.65
C LEU A 8 6.05 22.42 24.53
N LEU A 9 5.69 21.77 25.63
CA LEU A 9 5.24 20.38 25.63
C LEU A 9 3.94 20.20 24.85
N GLN A 10 3.00 21.14 24.95
CA GLN A 10 1.78 21.15 24.14
C GLN A 10 2.09 21.27 22.65
N GLN A 11 2.98 22.18 22.26
CA GLN A 11 3.40 22.32 20.86
C GLN A 11 4.06 21.04 20.33
N ILE A 12 4.94 20.42 21.12
CA ILE A 12 5.58 19.15 20.75
C ILE A 12 4.52 18.05 20.58
N LEU A 13 3.57 17.94 21.50
CA LEU A 13 2.51 16.94 21.42
C LEU A 13 1.63 17.14 20.17
N GLU A 14 1.26 18.38 19.84
CA GLU A 14 0.52 18.69 18.61
C GLU A 14 1.30 18.31 17.36
N GLN A 15 2.61 18.56 17.33
CA GLN A 15 3.45 18.18 16.19
C GLN A 15 3.59 16.66 16.09
N GLN A 16 3.73 15.95 17.21
CA GLN A 16 3.76 14.49 17.23
C GLN A 16 2.45 13.89 16.71
N GLN A 17 1.29 14.42 17.13
CA GLN A 17 0.00 13.96 16.61
C GLN A 17 -0.14 14.18 15.11
N LYS A 18 0.30 15.34 14.60
CA LYS A 18 0.32 15.62 13.15
C LYS A 18 1.23 14.65 12.40
N GLN A 19 2.42 14.37 12.92
CA GLN A 19 3.35 13.40 12.32
C GLN A 19 2.76 11.99 12.29
N THR A 20 2.14 11.53 13.39
CA THR A 20 1.50 10.21 13.44
C THR A 20 0.36 10.10 12.43
N CYS A 21 -0.51 11.12 12.33
CA CYS A 21 -1.60 11.15 11.36
C CYS A 21 -1.09 11.13 9.91
N LEU A 22 0.02 11.82 9.62
CA LEU A 22 0.67 11.76 8.30
C LEU A 22 1.20 10.36 7.98
N LEU A 23 1.81 9.68 8.96
CA LEU A 23 2.29 8.30 8.78
C LEU A 23 1.14 7.33 8.50
N GLU A 24 0.02 7.45 9.22
CA GLU A 24 -1.18 6.64 8.97
C GLU A 24 -1.72 6.88 7.56
N THR A 25 -1.78 8.14 7.13
CA THR A 25 -2.22 8.51 5.78
C THR A 25 -1.31 7.90 4.70
N ILE A 26 0.02 7.97 4.89
CA ILE A 26 0.99 7.37 3.97
C ILE A 26 0.80 5.85 3.91
N ALA A 27 0.60 5.19 5.05
CA ALA A 27 0.38 3.75 5.09
C ALA A 27 -0.89 3.35 4.31
N SER A 28 -1.99 4.11 4.45
CA SER A 28 -3.21 3.88 3.68
C SER A 28 -3.00 4.10 2.18
N GLN A 29 -2.25 5.13 1.78
CA GLN A 29 -1.93 5.38 0.37
C GLN A 29 -1.06 4.26 -0.22
N ASN A 30 -0.07 3.79 0.53
CA ASN A 30 0.79 2.69 0.11
C ASN A 30 -0.01 1.40 -0.08
N LEU A 31 -0.98 1.12 0.79
CA LEU A 31 -1.88 -0.03 0.64
C LEU A 31 -2.68 0.07 -0.67
N ALA A 32 -3.33 1.21 -0.92
CA ALA A 32 -4.11 1.43 -2.14
C ALA A 32 -3.25 1.33 -3.41
N LEU A 33 -1.99 1.79 -3.35
CA LEU A 33 -1.04 1.65 -4.47
C LEU A 33 -0.68 0.18 -4.72
N ILE A 34 -0.43 -0.60 -3.66
CA ILE A 34 -0.15 -2.04 -3.78
C ILE A 34 -1.34 -2.77 -4.40
N GLU A 35 -2.56 -2.48 -3.95
CA GLU A 35 -3.79 -3.06 -4.50
C GLU A 35 -3.93 -2.71 -5.99
N ALA A 36 -3.73 -1.44 -6.37
CA ALA A 36 -3.81 -1.02 -7.77
C ALA A 36 -2.74 -1.67 -8.66
N LEU A 37 -1.53 -1.91 -8.14
CA LEU A 37 -0.47 -2.62 -8.86
C LEU A 37 -0.78 -4.13 -8.99
N ALA A 38 -1.34 -4.75 -7.95
CA ALA A 38 -1.74 -6.14 -7.97
C ALA A 38 -2.92 -6.41 -8.92
N ASP A 39 -3.91 -5.51 -8.95
CA ASP A 39 -5.04 -5.57 -9.89
C ASP A 39 -4.62 -5.28 -11.34
N GLY A 40 -3.48 -4.60 -11.52
CA GLY A 40 -2.90 -4.24 -12.82
C GLY A 40 -2.05 -5.34 -13.47
N GLU A 41 -1.74 -6.42 -12.74
CA GLU A 41 -1.08 -7.61 -13.31
C GLU A 41 -2.12 -8.46 -14.07
N GLY A 42 -2.52 -7.98 -15.24
CA GLY A 42 -3.05 -8.85 -16.29
C GLY A 42 -2.05 -9.96 -16.58
N THR A 43 -2.55 -11.14 -16.96
CA THR A 43 -1.79 -12.37 -17.27
C THR A 43 -0.41 -12.04 -17.81
N ASP A 44 0.65 -12.45 -17.10
CA ASP A 44 2.04 -12.30 -17.53
C ASP A 44 2.12 -12.53 -19.05
N PRO A 45 2.47 -11.51 -19.86
CA PRO A 45 2.51 -11.65 -21.32
C PRO A 45 3.57 -12.65 -21.77
N ASP A 46 4.54 -12.97 -20.90
CA ASP A 46 5.54 -14.02 -21.09
C ASP A 46 5.18 -15.32 -20.35
N GLY A 47 4.02 -15.35 -19.68
CA GLY A 47 3.50 -16.50 -18.96
C GLY A 47 3.13 -17.65 -19.91
N PRO A 48 3.21 -18.91 -19.44
CA PRO A 48 2.85 -20.06 -20.26
C PRO A 48 1.38 -19.96 -20.69
N PRO A 49 1.05 -20.28 -21.96
CA PRO A 49 -0.32 -20.20 -22.45
C PRO A 49 -1.24 -21.09 -21.61
N SER A 50 -2.37 -20.54 -21.18
CA SER A 50 -3.38 -21.27 -20.40
C SER A 50 -4.35 -22.07 -21.27
N SER A 51 -4.33 -21.85 -22.59
CA SER A 51 -5.16 -22.54 -23.59
C SER A 51 -4.32 -22.86 -24.83
N TYR A 52 -4.65 -23.97 -25.50
CA TYR A 52 -4.12 -24.31 -26.81
C TYR A 52 -4.75 -23.43 -27.90
N LEU A 53 -4.19 -23.45 -29.12
CA LEU A 53 -4.67 -22.65 -30.26
C LEU A 53 -6.12 -22.98 -30.69
N ASP A 54 -6.65 -24.13 -30.30
CA ASP A 54 -8.02 -24.56 -30.52
C ASP A 54 -9.00 -24.12 -29.39
N GLY A 55 -8.48 -23.43 -28.36
CA GLY A 55 -9.25 -22.98 -27.20
C GLY A 55 -9.41 -24.03 -26.10
N SER A 56 -8.84 -25.23 -26.25
CA SER A 56 -8.84 -26.24 -25.19
C SER A 56 -7.93 -25.79 -24.03
N PRO A 57 -8.32 -25.97 -22.75
CA PRO A 57 -7.48 -25.57 -21.62
C PRO A 57 -6.23 -26.45 -21.55
N VAL A 58 -5.09 -25.85 -21.18
CA VAL A 58 -3.86 -26.60 -20.92
C VAL A 58 -4.02 -27.35 -19.60
N LEU A 59 -3.97 -28.67 -19.63
CA LEU A 59 -3.97 -29.51 -18.43
C LEU A 59 -2.64 -29.30 -17.68
N ALA A 60 -2.61 -28.36 -16.73
CA ALA A 60 -1.47 -28.19 -15.85
C ALA A 60 -1.26 -29.48 -15.04
N GLY A 61 -0.17 -30.19 -15.34
CA GLY A 61 0.27 -31.37 -14.58
C GLY A 61 0.59 -30.99 -13.14
N ARG A 62 0.18 -31.86 -12.21
CA ARG A 62 0.41 -31.81 -10.75
C ARG A 62 1.83 -31.43 -10.33
#